data_AF-A0A7Y7P4L8-F1
#
_entry.id   AF-A0A7Y7P4L8-F1
#
_cell.length_a   1.000
_cell.length_b   1.000
_cell.length_c   1.000
_cell.angle_alpha   90.00
_cell.angle_beta   90.00
_cell.angle_gamma   90.00
#
_symmetry.space_group_name_H-M   'P 1'
#
loop_
_entity.id
_entity.type
_entity.pdbx_description
1 polymer ?
#
loop_
_entity_poly.entity_id
_entity_poly.type
_entity_poly.pdbx_seq_one_letter_code
_entity_poly.pdbx_strand_id
1 'polypeptide(L)'
;MKKLLFIACLFVAISSSAQDFVDSIPAWFNNPPTSSKKFYGVGEGKSRSMGIADSKAMLSANLQIAEQVEPAKVKDIKSKSTSVDGKISEEIIQREILNVNLSDVRVVKKAYMQAGDTFTVYVLLEMKKKK
;
A
#
# COMPACT_ATOMS: atom_id res chain seq x y z
N MET A 1 -55.80 -29.78 3.76
CA MET A 1 -55.22 -28.41 3.78
C MET A 1 -54.51 -28.20 5.10
N LYS A 2 -53.18 -28.06 5.09
CA LYS A 2 -52.34 -27.37 6.10
C LYS A 2 -50.89 -27.51 5.65
N LYS A 3 -50.40 -26.50 4.92
CA LYS A 3 -48.99 -26.39 4.51
C LYS A 3 -48.20 -26.01 5.76
N LEU A 4 -47.34 -26.90 6.27
CA LEU A 4 -46.36 -26.52 7.29
C LEU A 4 -45.26 -25.71 6.60
N LEU A 5 -45.18 -24.42 6.95
CA LEU A 5 -44.12 -23.51 6.57
C LEU A 5 -42.84 -23.92 7.32
N PHE A 6 -41.86 -24.49 6.62
CA PHE A 6 -40.50 -24.60 7.14
C PHE A 6 -39.79 -23.28 6.86
N ILE A 7 -39.66 -22.44 7.90
CA ILE A 7 -38.85 -21.22 7.86
C ILE A 7 -37.39 -21.64 7.98
N ALA A 8 -36.65 -21.58 6.87
CA ALA A 8 -35.21 -21.75 6.87
C ALA A 8 -34.56 -20.49 7.43
N CYS A 9 -34.05 -20.57 8.67
CA CYS A 9 -33.16 -19.57 9.25
C CYS A 9 -31.85 -19.54 8.45
N LEU A 10 -31.72 -18.56 7.57
CA LEU A 10 -30.50 -18.24 6.86
C LEU A 10 -29.50 -17.63 7.85
N PHE A 11 -28.59 -18.44 8.39
CA PHE A 11 -27.42 -17.95 9.13
C PHE A 11 -26.50 -17.22 8.14
N VAL A 12 -26.65 -15.90 8.04
CA VAL A 12 -25.68 -15.03 7.39
C VAL A 12 -24.46 -14.97 8.31
N ALA A 13 -23.43 -15.74 7.98
CA ALA A 13 -22.12 -15.61 8.60
C ALA A 13 -21.53 -14.26 8.17
N ILE A 14 -21.67 -13.25 9.03
CA ILE A 14 -20.96 -11.98 8.90
C ILE A 14 -19.51 -12.28 9.23
N SER A 15 -18.68 -12.50 8.21
CA SER A 15 -17.23 -12.60 8.35
C SER A 15 -16.69 -11.26 8.83
N SER A 16 -16.62 -11.08 10.14
CA SER A 16 -15.93 -9.94 10.76
C SER A 16 -14.44 -10.09 10.44
N SER A 17 -13.93 -9.32 9.48
CA SER A 17 -12.49 -9.18 9.29
C SER A 17 -11.95 -8.43 10.50
N ALA A 18 -11.47 -9.17 11.49
CA ALA A 18 -10.80 -8.59 12.66
C ALA A 18 -9.61 -7.74 12.19
N GLN A 19 -9.64 -6.45 12.51
CA GLN A 19 -8.50 -5.57 12.31
C GLN A 19 -7.45 -5.91 13.38
N ASP A 20 -6.23 -6.24 12.94
CA ASP A 20 -5.13 -6.62 13.84
C ASP A 20 -4.43 -5.36 14.36
N PHE A 21 -4.73 -4.97 15.59
CA PHE A 21 -4.08 -3.83 16.25
C PHE A 21 -2.82 -4.29 16.98
N VAL A 22 -1.73 -3.55 16.79
CA VAL A 22 -0.39 -3.87 17.32
C VAL A 22 0.18 -2.68 18.09
N ASP A 23 0.95 -2.97 19.14
CA ASP A 23 1.61 -1.96 19.97
C ASP A 23 2.99 -1.54 19.43
N SER A 24 3.51 -2.28 18.44
CA SER A 24 4.83 -2.02 17.85
C SER A 24 4.88 -2.44 16.39
N ILE A 25 5.93 -1.99 15.68
CA ILE A 25 6.15 -2.31 14.27
C ILE A 25 6.24 -3.84 14.10
N PRO A 26 5.40 -4.45 13.26
CA PRO A 26 5.43 -5.90 13.08
C PRO A 26 6.76 -6.40 12.51
N ALA A 27 7.26 -7.55 13.00
CA ALA A 27 8.55 -8.09 12.56
C ALA A 27 8.64 -8.34 11.04
N TRP A 28 7.52 -8.72 10.42
CA TRP A 28 7.42 -8.95 8.97
C TRP A 28 7.53 -7.67 8.14
N PHE A 29 7.36 -6.49 8.74
CA PHE A 29 7.55 -5.21 8.07
C PHE A 29 9.05 -4.93 7.88
N ASN A 30 9.85 -5.16 8.94
CA ASN A 30 11.30 -4.98 8.89
C ASN A 30 12.02 -6.12 8.18
N ASN A 31 11.46 -7.33 8.23
CA ASN A 31 12.02 -8.53 7.62
C ASN A 31 10.95 -9.19 6.73
N PRO A 32 10.64 -8.61 5.56
CA PRO A 32 9.69 -9.22 4.65
C PRO A 32 10.22 -10.57 4.15
N PRO A 33 9.33 -11.54 3.88
CA PRO A 33 9.73 -12.82 3.30
C PRO A 33 10.39 -12.61 1.93
N THR A 34 11.26 -13.54 1.53
CA THR A 34 11.89 -13.54 0.21
C THR A 34 11.47 -14.78 -0.57
N SER A 35 11.44 -14.68 -1.90
CA SER A 35 11.10 -15.81 -2.77
C SER A 35 11.68 -15.66 -4.17
N SER A 36 12.03 -16.80 -4.78
CA SER A 36 12.36 -16.86 -6.20
C SER A 36 11.14 -16.67 -7.11
N LYS A 37 9.91 -16.91 -6.61
CA LYS A 37 8.68 -16.92 -7.41
C LYS A 37 7.75 -15.74 -7.16
N LYS A 38 8.01 -14.94 -6.13
CA LYS A 38 7.16 -13.81 -5.73
C LYS A 38 8.01 -12.57 -5.46
N PHE A 39 7.43 -11.41 -5.76
CA PHE A 39 7.85 -10.13 -5.20
C PHE A 39 7.07 -9.88 -3.92
N TYR A 40 7.72 -9.25 -2.95
CA TYR A 40 7.11 -8.81 -1.72
C TYR A 40 7.38 -7.32 -1.52
N GLY A 41 6.36 -6.58 -1.11
CA GLY A 41 6.49 -5.17 -0.77
C GLY A 41 5.85 -4.91 0.57
N VAL A 42 6.53 -4.11 1.39
CA VAL A 42 6.00 -3.60 2.65
C VAL A 42 5.68 -2.12 2.52
N GLY A 43 4.66 -1.67 3.22
CA GLY A 43 4.25 -0.27 3.14
C GLY A 43 3.73 0.24 4.47
N GLU A 44 4.12 1.47 4.80
CA GLU A 44 3.64 2.21 5.96
C GLU A 44 2.79 3.38 5.49
N GLY A 45 1.67 3.62 6.15
CA GLY A 45 0.85 4.80 5.95
C GLY A 45 0.41 5.42 7.25
N LYS A 46 0.57 6.75 7.36
CA LYS A 46 0.19 7.52 8.55
C LYS A 46 -0.86 8.59 8.21
N SER A 47 -1.91 8.67 9.02
CA SER A 47 -2.97 9.68 8.89
C SER A 47 -3.88 9.69 10.12
N ARG A 48 -4.55 10.82 10.35
CA ARG A 48 -5.66 10.90 11.33
C ARG A 48 -6.91 10.12 10.88
N SER A 49 -6.99 9.75 9.60
CA SER A 49 -8.02 8.88 9.05
C SER A 49 -7.43 7.51 8.71
N MET A 50 -7.98 6.45 9.31
CA MET A 50 -7.53 5.08 9.09
C MET A 50 -7.59 4.67 7.61
N GLY A 51 -8.64 5.06 6.86
CA GLY A 51 -8.75 4.72 5.44
C GLY A 51 -7.67 5.38 4.57
N ILE A 52 -7.28 6.61 4.93
CA ILE A 52 -6.17 7.32 4.25
C ILE A 52 -4.82 6.70 4.63
N ALA A 53 -4.63 6.30 5.88
CA ALA A 53 -3.46 5.57 6.31
C ALA A 53 -3.32 4.24 5.56
N ASP A 54 -4.42 3.48 5.41
CA ASP A 54 -4.45 2.23 4.64
C ASP A 54 -4.09 2.45 3.16
N SER A 55 -4.70 3.46 2.53
CA SER A 55 -4.41 3.81 1.13
C SER A 55 -2.94 4.18 0.92
N LYS A 56 -2.34 4.93 1.84
CA LYS A 56 -0.91 5.28 1.81
C LYS A 56 -0.02 4.05 1.99
N ALA A 57 -0.35 3.18 2.93
CA ALA A 57 0.40 1.94 3.16
C ALA A 57 0.36 1.04 1.91
N MET A 58 -0.82 0.87 1.31
CA MET A 58 -0.99 0.11 0.07
C MET A 58 -0.19 0.73 -1.08
N LEU A 59 -0.20 2.06 -1.24
CA LEU A 59 0.58 2.75 -2.27
C LEU A 59 2.08 2.51 -2.08
N SER A 60 2.58 2.66 -0.86
CA SER A 60 3.99 2.46 -0.51
C SER A 60 4.44 1.02 -0.79
N ALA A 61 3.63 0.03 -0.43
CA ALA A 61 3.95 -1.38 -0.71
C ALA A 61 3.91 -1.72 -2.21
N ASN A 62 2.96 -1.15 -2.96
CA ASN A 62 2.91 -1.31 -4.41
C ASN A 62 4.13 -0.69 -5.08
N LEU A 63 4.59 0.48 -4.60
CA LEU A 63 5.80 1.13 -5.12
C LEU A 63 7.03 0.23 -4.94
N GLN A 64 7.22 -0.38 -3.75
CA GLN A 64 8.31 -1.32 -3.53
C GLN A 64 8.26 -2.55 -4.45
N ILE A 65 7.06 -3.06 -4.77
CA ILE A 65 6.92 -4.15 -5.75
C ILE A 65 7.26 -3.63 -7.15
N ALA A 66 6.79 -2.44 -7.53
CA ALA A 66 7.05 -1.86 -8.84
C ALA A 66 8.55 -1.67 -9.10
N GLU A 67 9.29 -1.14 -8.12
CA GLU A 67 10.75 -0.96 -8.19
C GLU A 67 11.51 -2.29 -8.36
N GLN A 68 10.98 -3.39 -7.81
CA GLN A 68 11.56 -4.73 -8.00
C GLN A 68 11.25 -5.33 -9.36
N VAL A 69 10.14 -4.93 -9.99
CA VAL A 69 9.71 -5.42 -11.30
C VAL A 69 10.49 -4.71 -12.40
N GLU A 70 10.53 -3.38 -12.34
CA GLU A 70 11.32 -2.54 -13.23
C GLU A 70 11.91 -1.38 -12.43
N PRO A 71 13.22 -1.11 -12.53
CA PRO A 71 13.82 0.04 -11.85
C PRO A 71 13.26 1.36 -12.43
N ALA A 72 13.11 2.36 -11.58
CA ALA A 72 12.60 3.66 -11.98
C ALA A 72 13.46 4.30 -13.07
N LYS A 73 12.80 4.95 -14.04
CA LYS A 73 13.50 5.74 -15.05
C LYS A 73 13.66 7.17 -14.52
N VAL A 74 14.89 7.63 -14.41
CA VAL A 74 15.20 9.03 -14.06
C VAL A 74 14.98 9.90 -15.29
N LYS A 75 14.20 10.97 -15.14
CA LYS A 75 14.01 11.99 -16.16
C LYS A 75 14.39 13.35 -15.59
N ASP A 76 15.32 14.01 -16.26
CA ASP A 76 15.68 15.40 -15.96
C ASP A 76 14.57 16.33 -16.46
N ILE A 77 14.07 17.17 -15.56
CA ILE A 77 13.10 18.21 -15.88
C ILE A 77 13.73 19.54 -15.55
N LYS A 78 13.88 20.38 -16.58
CA LYS A 78 14.31 21.76 -16.41
C LYS A 78 13.14 22.56 -15.85
N SER A 79 13.27 23.02 -14.61
CA SER A 79 12.37 23.98 -14.00
C SER A 79 12.93 25.38 -14.17
N LYS A 80 12.11 26.29 -14.70
CA LYS A 80 12.44 27.72 -14.77
C LYS A 80 11.67 28.42 -13.67
N SER A 81 12.38 29.01 -12.73
CA SER A 81 11.80 29.91 -11.73
C SER A 81 12.25 31.33 -12.01
N THR A 82 11.30 32.26 -12.01
CA THR A 82 11.57 33.68 -12.11
C THR A 82 11.62 34.24 -10.71
N SER A 83 12.78 34.77 -10.31
CA SER A 83 12.92 35.47 -9.04
C SER A 83 12.19 36.81 -9.09
N VAL A 84 11.84 37.37 -7.93
CA VAL A 84 11.14 38.67 -7.79
C VAL A 84 11.89 39.81 -8.52
N ASP A 85 13.21 39.71 -8.63
CA ASP A 85 14.08 40.66 -9.35
C ASP A 85 14.18 40.41 -10.87
N GLY A 86 13.35 39.53 -11.44
CA GLY A 86 13.30 39.26 -12.88
C GLY A 86 14.43 38.35 -13.42
N LYS A 87 15.33 37.86 -12.56
CA LYS A 87 16.33 36.86 -12.92
C LYS A 87 15.67 35.49 -13.11
N ILE A 88 15.90 34.89 -14.27
CA ILE A 88 15.46 33.52 -14.58
C ILE A 88 16.55 32.56 -14.12
N SER A 89 16.24 31.72 -13.13
CA SER A 89 17.06 30.57 -12.75
C SER A 89 16.54 29.30 -13.43
N GLU A 90 17.43 28.58 -14.10
CA GLU A 90 17.16 27.21 -14.58
C GLU A 90 17.71 26.21 -13.54
N GLU A 91 16.81 25.40 -12.98
CA GLU A 91 17.17 24.31 -12.08
C GLU A 91 16.81 22.98 -12.75
N ILE A 92 17.74 22.02 -12.72
CA ILE A 92 17.48 20.65 -13.20
C ILE A 92 16.93 19.85 -12.02
N ILE A 93 15.65 19.48 -12.12
CA ILE A 93 14.98 18.61 -11.15
C ILE A 93 14.98 17.19 -11.72
N GLN A 94 15.62 16.26 -11.02
CA GLN A 94 15.54 14.84 -11.34
C GLN A 94 14.21 14.27 -10.85
N ARG A 95 13.42 13.68 -11.74
CA ARG A 95 12.15 13.01 -11.41
C ARG A 95 12.23 11.54 -11.78
N GLU A 96 11.98 10.69 -10.81
CA GLU A 96 11.81 9.26 -11.03
C GLU A 96 10.38 8.98 -11.50
N ILE A 97 10.26 8.28 -12.63
CA ILE A 97 8.97 7.87 -13.19
C ILE A 97 8.97 6.35 -13.28
N LEU A 98 8.04 5.74 -12.53
CA LEU A 98 7.71 4.32 -12.58
C LEU A 98 6.36 4.14 -13.27
N ASN A 99 6.35 3.42 -14.38
CA ASN A 99 5.12 3.04 -15.05
C ASN A 99 5.13 1.53 -15.25
N VAL A 100 4.62 0.82 -14.25
CA VAL A 100 4.64 -0.65 -14.18
C VAL A 100 3.22 -1.15 -14.00
N ASN A 101 2.84 -2.15 -14.79
CA ASN A 101 1.57 -2.85 -14.60
C ASN A 101 1.75 -3.96 -13.56
N LEU A 102 1.23 -3.73 -12.35
CA LEU A 102 1.18 -4.72 -11.27
C LEU A 102 -0.11 -5.54 -11.40
N SER A 103 0.04 -6.85 -11.68
CA SER A 103 -1.07 -7.79 -11.79
C SER A 103 -0.99 -8.85 -10.68
N ASP A 104 -2.14 -9.31 -10.18
CA ASP A 104 -2.23 -10.34 -9.13
C ASP A 104 -1.58 -9.96 -7.78
N VAL A 105 -1.58 -8.66 -7.43
CA VAL A 105 -1.13 -8.20 -6.11
C VAL A 105 -2.13 -8.61 -5.03
N ARG A 106 -1.65 -9.14 -3.91
CA ARG A 106 -2.47 -9.60 -2.78
C ARG A 106 -1.94 -9.09 -1.46
N VAL A 107 -2.84 -8.73 -0.55
CA VAL A 107 -2.50 -8.44 0.84
C VAL A 107 -2.26 -9.76 1.57
N VAL A 108 -1.06 -9.93 2.12
CA VAL A 108 -0.69 -11.11 2.93
C VAL A 108 -0.90 -10.81 4.41
N LYS A 109 -0.49 -9.63 4.87
CA LYS A 109 -0.64 -9.17 6.25
C LYS A 109 -0.98 -7.69 6.29
N LYS A 110 -1.71 -7.30 7.33
CA LYS A 110 -2.04 -5.91 7.64
C LYS A 110 -2.09 -5.75 9.15
N ALA A 111 -1.50 -4.68 9.67
CA ALA A 111 -1.54 -4.34 11.07
C ALA A 111 -1.80 -2.84 11.26
N TYR A 112 -2.47 -2.50 12.35
CA TYR A 112 -2.89 -1.15 12.68
C TYR A 112 -2.26 -0.74 14.01
N MET A 113 -1.73 0.47 14.09
CA MET A 113 -1.25 1.05 15.33
C MET A 113 -1.89 2.42 15.47
N GLN A 114 -2.37 2.74 16.66
CA GLN A 114 -2.96 4.04 16.95
C GLN A 114 -2.18 4.71 18.07
N ALA A 115 -1.65 5.90 17.81
CA ALA A 115 -1.02 6.75 18.80
C ALA A 115 -1.78 8.08 18.85
N GLY A 116 -2.53 8.30 19.93
CA GLY A 116 -3.43 9.44 20.04
C GLY A 116 -4.50 9.43 18.95
N ASP A 117 -4.49 10.47 18.11
CA ASP A 117 -5.42 10.66 16.99
C ASP A 117 -4.88 10.21 15.64
N THR A 118 -3.68 9.62 15.62
CA THR A 118 -2.99 9.23 14.39
C THR A 118 -2.96 7.72 14.25
N PHE A 119 -3.47 7.23 13.12
CA PHE A 119 -3.37 5.86 12.69
C PHE A 119 -2.11 5.65 11.87
N THR A 120 -1.37 4.60 12.20
CA THR A 120 -0.30 4.02 11.38
C THR A 120 -0.76 2.65 10.91
N VAL A 121 -0.71 2.41 9.59
CA VAL A 121 -1.04 1.11 8.99
C VAL A 121 0.21 0.53 8.37
N TYR A 122 0.48 -0.73 8.66
CA TYR A 122 1.51 -1.53 8.03
C TYR A 122 0.85 -2.56 7.12
N VAL A 123 1.34 -2.72 5.90
CA VAL A 123 0.89 -3.77 4.98
C VAL A 123 2.05 -4.57 4.43
N LEU A 124 1.80 -5.85 4.18
CA LEU A 124 2.67 -6.72 3.39
C LEU A 124 1.88 -7.20 2.17
N LEU A 125 2.38 -6.89 0.98
CA LEU A 125 1.85 -7.33 -0.29
C LEU A 125 2.73 -8.43 -0.89
N GLU A 126 2.10 -9.31 -1.66
CA GLU A 126 2.79 -10.23 -2.54
C GLU A 126 2.30 -10.10 -3.98
N MET A 127 3.20 -10.33 -4.94
CA MET A 127 2.88 -10.45 -6.35
C MET A 127 3.66 -11.62 -6.95
N LYS A 128 3.05 -12.40 -7.83
CA LYS A 128 3.78 -13.47 -8.54
C LYS A 128 4.75 -12.86 -9.56
N LYS A 129 5.96 -13.42 -9.67
CA LYS A 129 6.86 -13.09 -10.79
C LYS A 129 6.30 -13.69 -12.07
N LYS A 130 6.30 -12.92 -13.15
CA LYS A 130 6.01 -13.45 -14.49
C LYS A 130 7.15 -14.40 -14.86
N LYS A 131 6.80 -15.58 -15.38
CA LYS A 131 7.77 -16.55 -15.90
C LYS A 131 8.33 -16.07 -17.23
#